data_AF-A0A9P5P420-F1
#
_entry.id   AF-A0A9P5P420-F1
#
_cell.length_a   1.000
_cell.length_b   1.000
_cell.length_c   1.000
_cell.angle_alpha   90.00
_cell.angle_beta   90.00
_cell.angle_gamma   90.00
#
_symmetry.space_group_name_H-M   'P 1'
#
loop_
_entity.id
_entity.type
_entity.pdbx_description
1 polymer ?
#
loop_
_entity_poly.entity_id
_entity_poly.type
_entity_poly.pdbx_seq_one_letter_code
_entity_poly.pdbx_strand_id
1 'polypeptide(L)'
;MTFVQRSSLQLTSLSVQSLALSCSNLVHLLIHLPILKYLTLDDSLVPPEYSPISSELIENLHCSSFSSSLPSQISPIVPRLYSLRLLNIGATDFRDTSVVDMVQSRWMPEKLLANNVVEASTLQVDCLREFTLGFRNRSEKETDGIYNSLDQIEKDGMRIVVSWDTIQ
;
A
#
# COMPACT_ATOMS: atom_id res chain seq x y z
N MET A 1 4.72 20.39 -9.99
CA MET A 1 4.40 19.26 -10.88
C MET A 1 3.47 19.69 -12.02
N THR A 2 3.92 20.53 -12.96
CA THR A 2 3.08 21.06 -14.05
C THR A 2 2.90 20.12 -15.24
N PHE A 3 3.74 19.09 -15.37
CA PHE A 3 3.69 18.13 -16.48
C PHE A 3 2.52 17.14 -16.34
N VAL A 4 2.36 16.51 -15.17
CA VAL A 4 1.33 15.49 -14.91
C VAL A 4 -0.08 16.07 -15.02
N GLN A 5 -0.31 17.30 -14.53
CA GLN A 5 -1.62 17.95 -14.63
C GLN A 5 -2.00 18.36 -16.06
N ARG A 6 -1.02 18.59 -16.94
CA ARG A 6 -1.26 19.04 -18.33
C ARG A 6 -1.33 17.90 -19.33
N SER A 7 -0.63 16.80 -19.08
CA SER A 7 -0.82 15.61 -19.88
C SER A 7 -2.07 14.90 -19.39
N SER A 8 -3.05 14.65 -20.24
CA SER A 8 -4.19 13.76 -19.97
C SER A 8 -3.77 12.29 -19.79
N LEU A 9 -2.55 12.04 -19.35
CA LEU A 9 -1.95 10.72 -19.18
C LEU A 9 -2.59 10.07 -17.96
N GLN A 10 -3.28 8.98 -18.25
CA GLN A 10 -3.88 8.13 -17.23
C GLN A 10 -2.83 7.13 -16.74
N LEU A 11 -1.93 7.56 -15.86
CA LEU A 11 -0.91 6.67 -15.32
C LEU A 11 -1.56 5.65 -14.37
N THR A 12 -1.61 4.40 -14.81
CA THR A 12 -2.17 3.28 -14.04
C THR A 12 -1.10 2.44 -13.36
N SER A 13 0.17 2.58 -13.75
CA SER A 13 1.30 1.85 -13.18
C SER A 13 2.46 2.79 -12.89
N LEU A 14 3.00 2.71 -11.69
CA LEU A 14 4.15 3.46 -11.22
C LEU A 14 5.12 2.49 -10.55
N SER A 15 6.35 2.46 -11.06
CA SER A 15 7.45 1.71 -10.48
C SER A 15 8.57 2.68 -10.14
N VAL A 16 8.92 2.77 -8.86
CA VAL A 16 10.03 3.57 -8.36
C VAL A 16 11.08 2.60 -7.83
N GLN A 17 12.25 2.58 -8.47
CA GLN A 17 13.33 1.68 -8.12
C GLN A 17 14.54 2.47 -7.68
N SER A 18 15.04 2.15 -6.50
CA SER A 18 16.29 2.68 -5.94
C SER A 18 16.37 4.21 -5.92
N LEU A 19 15.22 4.88 -5.77
CA LEU A 19 15.14 6.33 -5.76
C LEU A 19 15.06 6.82 -4.32
N ALA A 20 16.10 7.51 -3.87
CA ALA A 20 16.09 8.23 -2.60
C ALA A 20 15.12 9.42 -2.70
N LEU A 21 13.86 9.16 -2.38
CA LEU A 21 12.79 10.13 -2.41
C LEU A 21 12.22 10.26 -1.00
N SER A 22 12.04 11.49 -0.50
CA SER A 22 11.37 11.68 0.78
C SER A 22 9.93 11.16 0.71
N CYS A 23 9.45 10.57 1.80
CA CYS A 23 8.06 10.11 1.93
C CYS A 23 7.06 11.20 1.50
N SER A 24 7.25 12.44 1.97
CA SER A 24 6.40 13.59 1.60
C SER A 24 6.29 13.82 0.10
N ASN A 25 7.39 13.68 -0.65
CA ASN A 25 7.37 13.84 -2.11
C ASN A 25 6.67 12.66 -2.79
N LEU A 26 6.78 11.45 -2.25
CA LEU A 26 6.08 10.28 -2.77
C LEU A 26 4.58 10.44 -2.56
N VAL A 27 4.17 10.81 -1.36
CA VAL A 27 2.76 11.08 -1.01
C VAL A 27 2.20 12.17 -1.93
N HIS A 28 2.90 13.29 -2.09
CA HIS A 28 2.49 14.35 -3.03
C HIS A 28 2.33 13.85 -4.47
N LEU A 29 3.21 12.96 -4.92
CA LEU A 29 3.11 12.36 -6.25
C LEU A 29 1.87 11.45 -6.36
N LEU A 30 1.63 10.59 -5.37
CA LEU A 30 0.52 9.64 -5.36
C LEU A 30 -0.85 10.32 -5.28
N ILE A 31 -0.97 11.47 -4.59
CA ILE A 31 -2.20 12.29 -4.56
C ILE A 31 -2.64 12.71 -5.96
N HIS A 32 -1.68 12.95 -6.86
CA HIS A 32 -1.97 13.36 -8.23
C HIS A 32 -2.26 12.18 -9.18
N LEU A 33 -2.20 10.95 -8.69
CA LEU A 33 -2.41 9.72 -9.46
C LEU A 33 -3.60 8.89 -8.94
N PRO A 34 -4.83 9.44 -8.90
CA PRO A 34 -5.97 8.77 -8.28
C PRO A 34 -6.39 7.47 -8.98
N ILE A 35 -5.97 7.27 -10.22
CA ILE A 35 -6.30 6.09 -11.04
C ILE A 35 -5.18 5.05 -11.07
N LEU A 36 -4.15 5.22 -10.24
CA LEU A 36 -3.06 4.29 -10.12
C LEU A 36 -3.56 2.94 -9.62
N LYS A 37 -3.24 1.88 -10.37
CA LYS A 37 -3.61 0.50 -10.06
C LYS A 37 -2.43 -0.33 -9.57
N TYR A 38 -1.25 -0.07 -10.09
CA TYR A 38 -0.04 -0.84 -9.79
C TYR A 38 1.01 0.11 -9.23
N LEU A 39 1.40 -0.12 -7.97
CA LEU A 39 2.48 0.62 -7.32
C LEU A 39 3.58 -0.38 -6.94
N THR A 40 4.79 -0.13 -7.44
CA THR A 40 5.99 -0.87 -7.05
C THR A 40 7.01 0.11 -6.50
N LEU A 41 7.47 -0.12 -5.29
CA LEU A 41 8.56 0.60 -4.64
C LEU A 41 9.65 -0.43 -4.32
N ASP A 42 10.88 -0.15 -4.74
CA ASP A 42 12.03 -1.01 -4.52
C ASP A 42 13.19 -0.20 -3.94
N ASP A 43 13.64 -0.57 -2.74
CA ASP A 43 14.67 0.16 -1.98
C ASP A 43 16.05 -0.50 -2.03
N SER A 44 16.30 -1.37 -3.02
CA SER A 44 17.55 -2.14 -3.15
C SER A 44 18.85 -1.34 -3.06
N LEU A 45 18.90 -0.09 -3.52
CA LEU A 45 20.10 0.76 -3.43
C LEU A 45 19.92 1.99 -2.54
N VAL A 46 18.79 2.12 -1.84
CA VAL A 46 18.52 3.27 -0.97
C VAL A 46 19.00 2.94 0.45
N PRO A 47 19.81 3.79 1.09
CA PRO A 47 20.16 3.59 2.50
C PRO A 47 18.90 3.62 3.37
N PRO A 48 18.82 2.83 4.46
CA PRO A 48 17.65 2.77 5.35
C PRO A 48 17.12 4.14 5.80
N GLU A 49 18.02 5.10 6.03
CA GLU A 49 17.72 6.47 6.48
C GLU A 49 16.97 7.31 5.43
N TYR A 50 17.03 6.94 4.16
CA TYR A 50 16.42 7.66 3.04
C TYR A 50 15.34 6.84 2.33
N SER A 51 14.91 5.73 2.93
CA SER A 51 13.86 4.91 2.37
C SER A 51 12.56 5.72 2.22
N PRO A 52 11.92 5.71 1.04
CA PRO A 52 10.60 6.30 0.84
C PRO A 52 9.49 5.53 1.59
N ILE A 53 9.76 4.30 2.02
CA ILE A 53 8.80 3.41 2.67
C ILE A 53 8.85 3.67 4.18
N SER A 54 8.02 4.59 4.64
CA SER A 54 7.93 5.00 6.04
C SER A 54 6.58 4.66 6.68
N SER A 55 6.50 4.80 8.02
CA SER A 55 5.21 4.75 8.74
C SER A 55 4.17 5.70 8.13
N GLU A 56 4.58 6.92 7.78
CA GLU A 56 3.72 7.94 7.19
C GLU A 56 3.16 7.47 5.84
N LEU A 57 3.96 6.82 4.99
CA LEU A 57 3.47 6.27 3.73
C LEU A 57 2.40 5.20 3.97
N ILE A 58 2.63 4.29 4.91
CA ILE A 58 1.69 3.21 5.24
C ILE A 58 0.37 3.78 5.78
N GLU A 59 0.44 4.78 6.65
CA GLU A 59 -0.74 5.49 7.17
C GLU A 59 -1.51 6.22 6.06
N ASN A 60 -0.81 6.86 5.12
CA ASN A 60 -1.43 7.54 3.97
C ASN A 60 -2.05 6.54 2.98
N LEU A 61 -1.51 5.33 2.90
CA LEU A 61 -2.11 4.23 2.14
C LEU A 61 -3.25 3.57 2.92
N HIS A 62 -3.39 3.74 4.23
CA HIS A 62 -4.50 3.15 4.97
C HIS A 62 -5.86 3.72 4.51
N CYS A 63 -6.85 2.87 4.26
CA CYS A 63 -8.20 3.32 3.92
C CYS A 63 -8.97 3.61 5.22
N SER A 64 -8.86 4.84 5.73
CA SER A 64 -9.50 5.29 6.98
C SER A 64 -11.03 5.40 6.91
N SER A 65 -11.64 5.17 5.73
CA SER A 65 -13.07 5.33 5.44
C SER A 65 -14.02 4.49 6.31
N PHE A 66 -13.51 3.52 7.08
CA PHE A 66 -14.35 2.65 7.92
C PHE A 66 -14.47 3.07 9.39
N SER A 67 -13.70 4.07 9.84
CA SER A 67 -13.69 4.48 11.25
C SER A 67 -13.81 6.00 11.39
N SER A 68 -15.03 6.51 11.33
CA SER A 68 -15.55 7.56 12.21
C SER A 68 -16.81 8.20 11.64
N SER A 69 -17.77 8.45 12.52
CA SER A 69 -19.04 9.11 12.31
C SER A 69 -18.94 10.63 12.05
N LEU A 70 -17.85 11.12 11.46
CA LEU A 70 -17.67 12.53 11.11
C LEU A 70 -17.36 12.74 9.62
N PRO A 71 -17.96 13.76 8.95
CA PRO A 71 -17.84 14.00 7.52
C PRO A 71 -16.55 14.80 7.20
N SER A 72 -15.39 14.32 7.63
CA SER A 72 -14.10 14.86 7.16
C SER A 72 -13.57 13.95 6.06
N GLN A 73 -14.14 14.10 4.87
CA GLN A 73 -13.76 13.39 3.64
C GLN A 73 -12.28 13.68 3.29
N ILE A 74 -11.35 12.86 3.79
CA ILE A 74 -10.02 12.72 3.20
C ILE A 74 -10.10 11.47 2.34
N SER A 75 -10.34 11.63 1.02
CA SER A 75 -10.30 10.51 0.10
C SER A 75 -8.94 9.82 0.19
N PRO A 76 -8.89 8.48 0.25
CA PRO A 76 -7.63 7.77 0.39
C PRO A 76 -6.73 8.02 -0.81
N ILE A 77 -5.43 8.05 -0.58
CA ILE A 77 -4.44 8.19 -1.64
C ILE A 77 -4.46 6.91 -2.47
N VAL A 78 -4.37 7.05 -3.80
CA VAL A 78 -4.48 5.95 -4.77
C VAL A 78 -5.69 5.05 -4.49
N PRO A 79 -6.91 5.58 -4.60
CA PRO A 79 -8.10 4.81 -4.29
C PRO A 79 -8.24 3.56 -5.17
N ARG A 80 -7.73 3.58 -6.40
CA ARG A 80 -7.85 2.47 -7.36
C ARG A 80 -6.71 1.44 -7.28
N LEU A 81 -5.98 1.41 -6.18
CA LEU A 81 -4.80 0.57 -6.03
C LEU A 81 -5.20 -0.91 -5.97
N TYR A 82 -4.77 -1.65 -6.99
CA TYR A 82 -5.04 -3.07 -7.17
C TYR A 82 -3.86 -3.94 -6.70
N SER A 83 -2.63 -3.49 -6.96
CA SER A 83 -1.40 -4.21 -6.65
C SER A 83 -0.40 -3.27 -5.98
N LEU A 84 0.09 -3.67 -4.81
CA LEU A 84 1.10 -2.96 -4.05
C LEU A 84 2.29 -3.88 -3.83
N ARG A 85 3.47 -3.44 -4.28
CA ARG A 85 4.72 -4.19 -4.14
C ARG A 85 5.74 -3.30 -3.47
N LEU A 86 6.17 -3.68 -2.29
CA LEU A 86 7.21 -3.03 -1.50
C LEU A 86 8.37 -4.02 -1.40
N LEU A 87 9.45 -3.75 -2.13
CA LEU A 87 10.55 -4.69 -2.34
C LEU A 87 11.84 -4.17 -1.72
N ASN A 88 12.71 -5.10 -1.29
CA ASN A 88 14.05 -4.81 -0.76
C ASN A 88 14.07 -3.76 0.35
N ILE A 89 13.07 -3.77 1.22
CA ILE A 89 12.86 -2.76 2.24
C ILE A 89 14.00 -2.82 3.25
N GLY A 90 14.76 -1.74 3.32
CA GLY A 90 15.76 -1.50 4.35
C GLY A 90 15.23 -0.69 5.54
N ALA A 91 14.02 -0.11 5.43
CA ALA A 91 13.46 0.78 6.45
C ALA A 91 13.16 0.05 7.77
N THR A 92 13.36 0.74 8.88
CA THR A 92 13.12 0.25 10.26
C THR A 92 12.09 1.09 11.00
N ASP A 93 11.53 2.09 10.35
CA ASP A 93 10.73 3.15 10.95
C ASP A 93 9.23 2.84 10.98
N PHE A 94 8.77 1.78 10.31
CA PHE A 94 7.38 1.33 10.34
C PHE A 94 7.14 0.07 11.16
N ARG A 95 5.96 0.04 11.78
CA ARG A 95 5.45 -1.10 12.54
C ARG A 95 4.78 -2.10 11.59
N ASP A 96 5.12 -3.37 11.72
CA ASP A 96 4.54 -4.45 10.91
C ASP A 96 3.02 -4.55 11.09
N THR A 97 2.50 -4.24 12.28
CA THR A 97 1.05 -4.18 12.54
C THR A 97 0.35 -3.13 11.67
N SER A 98 0.98 -1.97 11.47
CA SER A 98 0.42 -0.90 10.63
C SER A 98 0.32 -1.32 9.16
N VAL A 99 1.26 -2.15 8.69
CA VAL A 99 1.23 -2.72 7.33
C VAL A 99 0.08 -3.70 7.19
N VAL A 100 -0.08 -4.59 8.18
CA VAL A 100 -1.22 -5.54 8.23
C VAL A 100 -2.55 -4.79 8.24
N ASP A 101 -2.71 -3.79 9.11
CA ASP A 101 -3.91 -2.98 9.21
C ASP A 101 -4.22 -2.26 7.88
N MET A 102 -3.20 -1.71 7.22
CA MET A 102 -3.34 -1.08 5.90
C MET A 102 -3.83 -2.07 4.85
N VAL A 103 -3.23 -3.27 4.77
CA VAL A 103 -3.67 -4.33 3.85
C VAL A 103 -5.11 -4.74 4.12
N GLN A 104 -5.45 -4.98 5.39
CA GLN A 104 -6.82 -5.31 5.82
C GLN A 104 -7.83 -4.22 5.46
N SER A 105 -7.48 -2.94 5.65
CA SER A 105 -8.34 -1.80 5.34
C SER A 105 -8.70 -1.70 3.85
N ARG A 106 -7.82 -2.21 2.97
CA ARG A 106 -8.00 -2.20 1.51
C ARG A 106 -8.54 -3.51 0.96
N TRP A 107 -8.53 -4.59 1.75
CA TRP A 107 -9.12 -5.86 1.37
C TRP A 107 -10.63 -5.84 1.63
N MET A 108 -11.40 -5.70 0.56
CA MET A 108 -12.85 -5.84 0.57
C MET A 108 -13.26 -7.15 -0.14
N PRO A 109 -13.64 -8.21 0.59
CA PRO A 109 -14.18 -9.40 -0.04
C PRO A 109 -15.51 -9.07 -0.73
N GLU A 110 -15.69 -9.51 -1.98
CA GLU A 110 -16.88 -9.24 -2.81
C GLU A 110 -18.20 -9.63 -2.13
N LYS A 111 -18.14 -10.56 -1.17
CA LYS A 111 -19.28 -11.00 -0.36
C LYS A 111 -19.92 -9.87 0.47
N LEU A 112 -19.17 -8.82 0.81
CA LEU A 112 -19.71 -7.63 1.49
C LEU A 112 -20.44 -6.67 0.54
N LEU A 113 -20.10 -6.70 -0.76
CA LEU A 113 -20.76 -5.90 -1.79
C LEU A 113 -22.12 -6.51 -2.18
N ALA A 114 -22.22 -7.85 -2.18
CA ALA A 114 -23.44 -8.56 -2.55
C ALA A 114 -24.58 -8.41 -1.51
N ASN A 115 -24.25 -8.25 -0.22
CA ASN A 115 -25.25 -8.09 0.84
C ASN A 115 -25.68 -6.63 1.06
N ASN A 116 -24.90 -5.66 0.56
CA ASN A 116 -25.24 -4.24 0.57
C ASN A 116 -25.61 -3.80 -0.86
N VAL A 117 -26.82 -4.15 -1.29
CA VAL A 117 -27.43 -3.77 -2.59
C VAL A 117 -27.61 -2.25 -2.74
N VAL A 118 -27.32 -1.47 -1.70
CA VAL A 118 -27.31 -0.02 -1.74
C VAL A 118 -25.86 0.45 -1.89
N GLU A 119 -25.49 0.73 -3.13
CA GLU A 119 -24.32 1.53 -3.54
C GLU A 119 -22.93 0.86 -3.70
N ALA A 120 -22.84 -0.26 -4.44
CA ALA A 120 -21.56 -0.67 -5.04
C ALA A 120 -20.97 0.41 -6.01
N SER A 121 -21.76 1.43 -6.36
CA SER A 121 -21.33 2.57 -7.20
C SER A 121 -20.76 3.76 -6.40
N THR A 122 -20.79 3.77 -5.06
CA THR A 122 -20.25 4.88 -4.24
C THR A 122 -18.95 4.56 -3.53
N LEU A 123 -18.49 3.30 -3.55
CA LEU A 123 -17.16 2.95 -3.07
C LEU A 123 -16.12 3.57 -4.00
N GLN A 124 -15.56 4.68 -3.56
CA GLN A 124 -14.56 5.44 -4.28
C GLN A 124 -13.22 4.69 -4.39
N VAL A 125 -13.08 3.51 -3.77
CA VAL A 125 -11.84 2.77 -3.53
C VAL A 125 -11.96 1.35 -4.07
N ASP A 126 -11.03 0.95 -4.93
CA ASP A 126 -10.92 -0.42 -5.43
C ASP A 126 -10.26 -1.33 -4.38
N CYS A 127 -10.62 -2.61 -4.40
CA CYS A 127 -10.05 -3.62 -3.51
C CYS A 127 -8.61 -3.97 -3.92
N LEU A 128 -7.70 -3.95 -2.95
CA LEU A 128 -6.32 -4.41 -3.15
C LEU A 128 -6.32 -5.93 -3.34
N ARG A 129 -5.86 -6.43 -4.48
CA ARG A 129 -5.84 -7.88 -4.77
C ARG A 129 -4.46 -8.50 -4.65
N GLU A 130 -3.41 -7.71 -4.77
CA GLU A 130 -2.04 -8.19 -4.69
C GLU A 130 -1.23 -7.34 -3.71
N PHE A 131 -0.55 -8.01 -2.79
CA PHE A 131 0.39 -7.39 -1.88
C PHE A 131 1.69 -8.19 -1.87
N THR A 132 2.81 -7.51 -2.08
CA THR A 132 4.14 -8.10 -1.96
C THR A 132 4.98 -7.24 -1.01
N LEU A 133 5.60 -7.88 -0.03
CA LEU A 133 6.47 -7.26 0.95
C LEU A 133 7.78 -8.03 1.01
N GLY A 134 8.88 -7.41 0.60
CA GLY A 134 10.21 -8.01 0.63
C GLY A 134 11.15 -7.23 1.55
N PHE A 135 11.67 -7.87 2.58
CA PHE A 135 12.64 -7.28 3.50
C PHE A 135 14.07 -7.62 3.09
N ARG A 136 15.00 -6.66 3.21
CA ARG A 136 16.43 -6.89 2.93
C ARG A 136 17.26 -7.18 4.19
N ASN A 137 16.82 -6.70 5.35
CA ASN A 137 17.61 -6.71 6.59
C ASN A 137 16.80 -7.15 7.82
N ARG A 138 15.69 -7.88 7.61
CA ARG A 138 14.86 -8.39 8.70
C ARG A 138 14.70 -9.89 8.58
N SER A 139 14.70 -10.59 9.71
CA SER A 139 14.37 -12.02 9.75
C SER A 139 12.90 -12.24 10.10
N GLU A 140 12.34 -13.36 9.66
CA GLU A 140 10.97 -13.77 10.02
C GLU A 140 10.75 -13.79 11.54
N LYS A 141 11.76 -14.21 12.30
CA LYS A 141 11.72 -14.27 13.77
C LYS A 141 11.52 -12.91 14.44
N GLU A 142 11.98 -11.82 13.82
CA GLU A 142 11.79 -10.47 14.36
C GLU A 142 10.34 -10.00 14.26
N THR A 143 9.57 -10.56 13.32
CA THR A 143 8.19 -10.16 13.06
C THR A 143 7.16 -10.94 13.88
N ASP A 144 7.58 -11.88 14.73
CA ASP A 144 6.74 -12.69 15.64
C ASP A 144 5.44 -13.23 15.01
N GLY A 145 5.47 -13.56 13.70
CA GLY A 145 4.30 -14.05 12.98
C GLY A 145 3.16 -13.03 12.82
N ILE A 146 3.41 -11.72 12.96
CA ILE A 146 2.41 -10.65 12.75
C ILE A 146 1.71 -10.79 11.40
N TYR A 147 2.46 -11.15 10.36
CA TYR A 147 1.94 -11.34 9.00
C TYR A 147 1.07 -12.59 8.82
N ASN A 148 1.05 -13.54 9.77
CA ASN A 148 0.18 -14.73 9.71
C ASN A 148 -1.31 -14.35 9.79
N SER A 149 -1.61 -13.16 10.32
CA SER A 149 -2.98 -12.60 10.30
C SER A 149 -3.50 -12.38 8.86
N LEU A 150 -2.62 -12.31 7.86
CA LEU A 150 -2.96 -12.17 6.46
C LEU A 150 -3.29 -13.50 5.77
N ASP A 151 -3.01 -14.65 6.39
CA ASP A 151 -3.27 -15.98 5.81
C ASP A 151 -4.76 -16.19 5.47
N GLN A 152 -5.64 -15.64 6.30
CA GLN A 152 -7.08 -15.74 6.06
C GLN A 152 -7.49 -14.90 4.83
N ILE A 153 -6.88 -13.74 4.65
CA ILE A 153 -7.12 -12.85 3.51
C ILE A 153 -6.59 -13.48 2.22
N GLU A 154 -5.44 -14.15 2.29
CA GLU A 154 -4.90 -14.90 1.16
C GLU A 154 -5.85 -16.05 0.73
N LYS A 155 -6.36 -16.82 1.70
CA LYS A 155 -7.37 -17.86 1.44
C LYS A 155 -8.66 -17.33 0.83
N ASP A 156 -9.03 -16.09 1.15
CA ASP A 156 -10.21 -15.42 0.62
C ASP A 156 -9.98 -14.81 -0.79
N GLY A 157 -8.78 -14.97 -1.37
CA GLY A 157 -8.48 -14.69 -2.78
C GLY A 157 -7.54 -13.52 -3.02
N MET A 158 -6.95 -12.94 -1.98
CA MET A 158 -5.86 -11.97 -2.14
C MET A 158 -4.56 -12.70 -2.42
N ARG A 159 -3.69 -12.18 -3.29
CA ARG A 159 -2.32 -12.71 -3.43
C ARG A 159 -1.39 -11.97 -2.50
N ILE A 160 -0.83 -12.67 -1.52
CA ILE A 160 0.07 -12.09 -0.53
C ILE A 160 1.41 -12.81 -0.61
N VAL A 161 2.50 -12.04 -0.68
CA VAL A 161 3.85 -12.59 -0.66
C VAL A 161 4.66 -11.77 0.31
N VAL A 162 5.10 -12.40 1.40
CA VAL A 162 6.07 -11.82 2.34
C VAL A 162 7.37 -12.60 2.19
N SER A 163 8.47 -11.91 1.91
CA SER A 163 9.79 -12.53 1.73
C SER A 163 10.84 -11.83 2.58
N TRP A 164 11.78 -12.61 3.10
CA TRP A 164 12.89 -12.14 3.93
C TRP A 164 14.18 -12.52 3.23
N ASP A 165 14.88 -11.55 2.66
CA ASP A 165 16.24 -11.76 2.21
C ASP A 165 17.14 -11.69 3.43
N THR A 166 17.67 -12.84 3.84
CA THR A 166 18.77 -12.90 4.80
C THR A 166 20.05 -12.57 4.06
N ILE A 167 20.69 -11.46 4.43
CA ILE A 167 22.11 -11.27 4.09
C ILE A 167 22.88 -12.38 4.81
N GLN A 168 23.37 -13.36 4.05
CA GLN A 168 24.33 -14.38 4.51
C GLN A 168 25.71 -13.78 4.75
#